data_AF-A0A2N3EB85-F1
#
_entry.id   AF-A0A2N3EB85-F1
#
_cell.length_a   1.000
_cell.length_b   1.000
_cell.length_c   1.000
_cell.angle_alpha   90.00
_cell.angle_beta   90.00
_cell.angle_gamma   90.00
#
_symmetry.space_group_name_H-M   'P 1'
#
loop_
_entity.id
_entity.type
_entity.pdbx_description
1 polymer ?
#
loop_
_entity_poly.entity_id
_entity_poly.type
_entity_poly.pdbx_seq_one_letter_code
_entity_poly.pdbx_strand_id
1 'polypeptide(L)' 'MQLDVVSDTVCPWCYIGKRRLDQALAMQGGNGITLAWRPFQLDASIPEGGVDAGAAHGVDLG' A
#
# COMPACT_ATOMS: atom_id res chain seq x y z
N MET A 1 -20.59 -6.78 -4.24
CA MET A 1 -19.51 -6.48 -5.20
C MET A 1 -18.18 -6.64 -4.48
N GLN A 2 -17.24 -7.37 -5.06
CA GLN A 2 -15.90 -7.53 -4.49
C GLN A 2 -14.99 -6.40 -4.97
N LEU A 3 -14.21 -5.80 -4.06
CA LEU A 3 -13.17 -4.83 -4.37
C LEU A 3 -11.84 -5.35 -3.83
N ASP A 4 -10.95 -5.77 -4.73
CA ASP A 4 -9.60 -6.20 -4.38
C ASP A 4 -8.64 -5.02 -4.51
N VAL A 5 -7.93 -4.71 -3.44
CA VAL A 5 -6.92 -3.63 -3.40
C VAL A 5 -5.53 -4.23 -3.31
N VAL A 6 -4.76 -4.02 -4.37
CA VAL A 6 -3.33 -4.39 -4.42
C VAL A 6 -2.52 -3.28 -3.77
N SER A 7 -1.74 -3.60 -2.74
CA SER A 7 -1.00 -2.61 -1.97
C SER A 7 0.36 -3.13 -1.50
N ASP A 8 1.35 -2.26 -1.53
CA ASP A 8 2.66 -2.44 -0.92
C ASP A 8 2.83 -1.42 0.22
N THR A 9 3.44 -1.84 1.33
CA THR A 9 3.73 -1.01 2.49
C THR A 9 4.77 0.08 2.25
N VAL A 10 5.71 -0.09 1.31
CA VAL A 10 6.73 0.93 1.01
C VAL A 10 6.24 2.00 0.04
N CYS A 11 5.08 1.78 -0.58
CA CYS A 11 4.55 2.67 -1.60
C CYS A 11 3.83 3.89 -0.98
N PRO A 12 4.36 5.11 -1.15
CA PRO A 12 3.70 6.31 -0.60
C PRO A 12 2.33 6.55 -1.25
N TRP A 13 2.17 6.17 -2.52
CA TRP A 13 0.89 6.30 -3.22
C TRP A 13 -0.16 5.31 -2.76
N CYS A 14 0.22 4.09 -2.36
CA CYS A 14 -0.72 3.14 -1.76
C CYS A 14 -1.30 3.70 -0.46
N TYR A 15 -0.49 4.37 0.36
CA TYR A 15 -0.97 5.05 1.57
C TYR A 15 -1.98 6.17 1.25
N ILE A 16 -1.66 7.04 0.29
CA ILE A 16 -2.57 8.12 -0.15
C ILE A 16 -3.87 7.53 -0.72
N GLY A 17 -3.76 6.51 -1.56
CA GLY A 17 -4.88 5.80 -2.18
C GLY A 17 -5.80 5.18 -1.13
N LYS A 18 -5.24 4.52 -0.11
CA LYS A 18 -5.98 3.94 1.02
C LYS A 18 -6.78 5.00 1.76
N ARG A 19 -6.20 6.17 2.05
CA ARG A 19 -6.91 7.28 2.69
C ARG A 19 -8.07 7.82 1.84
N ARG A 20 -7.87 7.93 0.54
CA ARG A 20 -8.92 8.37 -0.40
C ARG A 20 -10.04 7.33 -0.52
N LEU A 21 -9.68 6.04 -0.54
CA LEU A 21 -10.65 4.94 -0.56
C LEU A 21 -11.50 4.92 0.72
N ASP A 22 -10.86 5.05 1.89
CA ASP A 22 -11.56 5.15 3.18
C ASP A 22 -12.60 6.28 3.17
N GLN A 23 -12.23 7.46 2.66
CA GLN A 23 -13.14 8.60 2.53
C GLN A 23 -14.30 8.32 1.57
N ALA A 24 -14.02 7.74 0.40
CA ALA A 24 -15.06 7.42 -0.58
C ALA A 24 -16.06 6.38 -0.05
N LEU A 25 -15.58 5.36 0.67
CA LEU A 25 -16.43 4.35 1.31
C LEU A 25 -17.31 4.97 2.40
N ALA A 26 -16.78 5.90 3.19
CA ALA A 26 -17.58 6.62 4.19
C ALA A 26 -18.67 7.49 3.55
N MET A 27 -18.39 8.14 2.41
CA MET A 27 -19.35 8.99 1.70
C MET A 27 -20.47 8.20 1.00
N GLN A 28 -20.14 7.06 0.39
CA GLN A 28 -21.10 6.22 -0.36
C GLN A 28 -21.81 5.18 0.51
N GLY A 29 -21.51 5.16 1.82
CA GLY A 29 -22.08 4.23 2.78
C GLY A 29 -21.50 2.82 2.74
N GLY A 30 -20.55 2.51 1.84
CA GLY A 30 -19.83 1.23 1.75
C GLY A 30 -20.69 -0.04 1.56
N ASN A 31 -22.00 0.09 1.55
CA ASN A 31 -22.94 -1.01 1.61
C ASN A 31 -22.85 -1.87 0.34
N GLY A 32 -22.64 -3.17 0.52
CA GLY A 32 -22.53 -4.13 -0.58
C GLY A 32 -21.14 -4.24 -1.22
N ILE A 33 -20.12 -3.56 -0.68
CA ILE A 33 -18.71 -3.77 -1.04
C ILE A 33 -18.08 -4.74 -0.05
N THR A 34 -17.48 -5.81 -0.57
CA THR A 34 -16.57 -6.68 0.19
C THR A 34 -15.15 -6.29 -0.20
N LEU A 35 -14.43 -5.67 0.72
CA LEU A 35 -13.06 -5.19 0.51
C LEU A 35 -12.07 -6.30 0.89
N ALA A 36 -11.17 -6.66 -0.02
CA ALA A 36 -10.04 -7.53 0.30
C ALA A 36 -8.71 -6.89 -0.11
N TRP A 37 -7.71 -7.05 0.74
CA TRP A 37 -6.36 -6.56 0.51
C TRP A 37 -5.49 -7.67 -0.07
N ARG A 38 -4.76 -7.35 -1.14
CA ARG A 38 -3.82 -8.25 -1.81
C ARG A 38 -2.42 -7.64 -1.65
N PRO A 39 -1.53 -8.26 -0.88
CA PRO A 39 -0.18 -7.74 -0.72
C PRO A 39 0.55 -7.78 -2.06
N PHE A 40 1.41 -6.78 -2.28
CA PHE A 40 2.29 -6.69 -3.42
C PHE A 40 3.69 -6.29 -2.96
N GLN A 41 4.69 -6.77 -3.67
CA GLN A 41 6.08 -6.39 -3.49
C GLN A 41 6.53 -5.66 -4.76
N LEU A 42 6.72 -4.35 -4.67
CA LEU A 42 7.17 -3.50 -5.77
C LEU A 42 8.59 -3.83 -6.21
N ASP A 43 9.47 -4.09 -5.24
CA ASP A 43 10.86 -4.45 -5.49
C ASP A 43 11.11 -5.91 -5.06
N ALA A 44 11.15 -6.80 -6.05
CA ALA A 44 11.40 -8.22 -5.87
C ALA A 44 12.89 -8.54 -5.56
N SER A 45 13.79 -7.56 -5.62
CA SER A 45 15.21 -7.76 -5.29
C SER A 45 15.48 -7.68 -3.78
N ILE A 46 14.52 -7.21 -2.99
CA ILE A 46 14.65 -7.11 -1.53
C ILE A 46 14.76 -8.52 -0.92
N PRO A 47 15.84 -8.83 -0.17
CA PRO A 47 16.01 -10.12 0.48
C PRO A 47 14.97 -10.31 1.60
N GLU A 48 14.74 -11.56 2.01
CA GLU A 48 13.75 -11.89 3.05
C GLU A 48 14.01 -11.17 4.38
N GLY A 49 15.27 -10.86 4.70
CA GLY A 49 15.66 -10.09 5.89
C GLY A 49 15.35 -8.60 5.82
N GLY A 50 14.85 -8.12 4.67
CA GLY A 50 14.65 -6.70 4.39
C GLY A 50 15.96 -5.95 4.15
N VAL A 51 15.83 -4.64 3.99
CA VAL A 51 16.93 -3.69 3.85
C VAL A 51 16.66 -2.48 4.72
N ASP A 52 17.71 -1.75 5.09
CA ASP A 52 17.54 -0.41 5.65
C ASP A 52 16.88 0.49 4.60
N ALA A 53 15.76 1.11 4.98
CA ALA A 53 15.00 1.98 4.10
C ALA A 53 15.80 3.21 3.63
N GLY A 54 16.67 3.78 4.48
CA GLY A 54 17.54 4.89 4.10
C GLY A 54 18.57 4.48 3.05
N ALA A 55 19.18 3.30 3.23
CA ALA A 55 20.13 2.74 2.29
C ALA A 55 19.46 2.37 0.94
N ALA A 56 18.23 1.85 0.96
CA ALA A 56 17.50 1.43 -0.23
C ALA A 56 17.08 2.59 -1.15
N HIS A 57 16.86 3.78 -0.58
CA HIS A 57 16.49 4.97 -1.36
C HIS A 57 17.70 5.82 -1.79
N GLY A 58 18.93 5.33 -1.56
CA GLY A 58 20.16 6.07 -1.87
C GLY A 58 20.28 7.39 -1.09
N VAL A 59 19.56 7.51 0.02
CA VAL A 59 19.65 8.68 0.90
C VAL A 59 20.71 8.35 1.93
N ASP A 60 21.97 8.59 1.57
CA ASP A 60 23.08 8.62 2.53
C ASP A 60 22.81 9.79 3.50
N LEU A 61 22.09 9.49 4.58
CA LEU A 61 21.93 10.42 5.71
C LEU A 61 23.24 10.39 6.50
N GLY A 62 24.24 11.11 5.98
CA GLY A 62 25.41 11.53 6.75
C GLY A 62 25.03 12.44 7.92
#